data_AF-H8YVF3-F1
#
_entry.id   AF-H8YVF3-F1
#
_cell.length_a   1.000
_cell.length_b   1.000
_cell.length_c   1.000
_cell.angle_alpha   90.00
_cell.angle_beta   90.00
_cell.angle_gamma   90.00
#
_symmetry.space_group_name_H-M   'P 1'
#
loop_
_entity.id
_entity.type
_entity.pdbx_description
1 polymer ?
#
loop_
_entity_poly.entity_id
_entity_poly.type
_entity_poly.pdbx_seq_one_letter_code
_entity_poly.pdbx_strand_id
1 'polypeptide(L)'
;MPMNRVQFQPGLSLPAFLAQFGTEAQCQRALEQARWPEGFRCPECGFTQAYILDGSTHKVFQCQACRKQTSLIAGTLFQSTHIALTIWFLAIYLISQAKTGLSTLALKRHLGVSYPTARLIQHKLLQATSENDNTYTLRGDCQADAAYPFVISSKPNIGAKNKQKRQQNYRHLLARALEHGDLSEQAADSPQEVARFLGCSENWARNLIKVRLRNKKGRRNENVRALARDGKSVRDIARAMSIDVQTVSNVLKKEK
;
A
#
# COMPACT_ATOMS: atom_id res chain seq x y z
N MET A 1 -20.74 5.61 -40.65
CA MET A 1 -19.93 6.16 -39.54
C MET A 1 -18.57 5.48 -39.57
N PRO A 2 -17.45 6.21 -39.62
CA PRO A 2 -16.13 5.57 -39.55
C PRO A 2 -15.96 4.90 -38.18
N MET A 3 -15.76 3.58 -38.15
CA MET A 3 -15.52 2.84 -36.91
C MET A 3 -14.16 3.24 -36.33
N ASN A 4 -14.14 3.62 -35.06
CA ASN A 4 -12.89 3.88 -34.35
C ASN A 4 -12.12 2.57 -34.13
N ARG A 5 -11.07 2.34 -34.93
CA ARG A 5 -10.26 1.11 -34.87
C ARG A 5 -9.64 0.85 -33.49
N VAL A 6 -9.43 1.88 -32.67
CA VAL A 6 -8.91 1.74 -31.29
C VAL A 6 -9.99 1.21 -30.34
N GLN A 7 -11.27 1.55 -30.58
CA GLN A 7 -12.39 1.06 -29.77
C GLN A 7 -12.86 -0.34 -30.17
N PHE A 8 -12.67 -0.73 -31.43
CA PHE A 8 -13.12 -2.02 -31.99
C PHE A 8 -11.95 -3.00 -32.22
N GLN A 9 -11.00 -3.05 -31.30
CA GLN A 9 -9.93 -4.05 -31.37
C GLN A 9 -10.51 -5.46 -31.23
N PRO A 10 -10.09 -6.44 -32.06
CA PRO A 10 -10.53 -7.81 -31.93
C PRO A 10 -10.00 -8.40 -30.63
N GLY A 11 -10.90 -8.62 -29.66
CA GLY A 11 -10.58 -9.28 -28.39
C GLY A 11 -10.81 -10.78 -28.45
N LEU A 12 -10.15 -11.52 -27.56
CA LEU A 12 -10.49 -12.92 -27.31
C LEU A 12 -11.87 -12.99 -26.65
N SER A 13 -12.82 -13.74 -27.23
CA SER A 13 -14.14 -13.93 -26.62
C SER A 13 -14.07 -14.93 -25.47
N LEU A 14 -15.03 -14.86 -24.53
CA LEU A 14 -15.05 -15.78 -23.38
C LEU A 14 -15.15 -17.26 -23.81
N PRO A 15 -15.99 -17.65 -24.79
CA PRO A 15 -16.01 -19.03 -25.27
C PRO A 15 -14.69 -19.46 -25.90
N ALA A 16 -14.05 -18.59 -26.69
CA ALA A 16 -12.75 -18.87 -27.29
C ALA A 16 -11.65 -19.01 -26.21
N PHE A 17 -11.70 -18.19 -25.16
CA PHE A 17 -10.84 -18.30 -24.00
C PHE A 17 -11.02 -19.66 -23.29
N LEU A 18 -12.27 -20.06 -23.00
CA LEU A 18 -12.55 -21.34 -22.34
C LEU A 18 -12.14 -22.54 -23.20
N ALA A 19 -12.23 -22.45 -24.53
CA ALA A 19 -11.73 -23.49 -25.42
C ALA A 19 -10.20 -23.67 -25.32
N GLN A 20 -9.46 -22.57 -25.13
CA GLN A 20 -7.99 -22.58 -25.06
C GLN A 20 -7.44 -22.82 -23.65
N PHE A 21 -8.12 -22.36 -22.60
CA PHE A 21 -7.62 -22.32 -21.22
C PHE A 21 -8.60 -22.90 -20.19
N GLY A 22 -9.61 -23.66 -20.64
CA GLY A 22 -10.65 -24.22 -19.76
C GLY A 22 -10.15 -25.31 -18.81
N THR A 23 -9.02 -25.94 -19.12
CA THR A 23 -8.44 -27.00 -18.29
C THR A 23 -7.07 -26.62 -17.72
N GLU A 24 -6.71 -27.24 -16.60
CA GLU A 24 -5.42 -26.98 -15.96
C GLU A 24 -4.24 -27.46 -16.84
N ALA A 25 -4.39 -28.58 -17.55
CA ALA A 25 -3.38 -29.07 -18.49
C ALA A 25 -3.13 -28.09 -19.65
N GLN A 26 -4.18 -27.46 -20.18
CA GLN A 26 -4.05 -26.42 -21.19
C GLN A 26 -3.32 -25.19 -20.65
N CYS A 27 -3.67 -24.73 -19.44
CA CYS A 27 -3.00 -23.59 -18.80
C CYS A 27 -1.53 -23.89 -18.53
N GLN A 28 -1.20 -25.12 -18.08
CA GLN A 28 0.18 -25.54 -17.88
C GLN A 28 0.97 -25.54 -19.20
N ARG A 29 0.39 -26.07 -20.29
CA ARG A 29 1.04 -26.08 -21.61
C ARG A 29 1.28 -24.66 -22.12
N ALA A 30 0.30 -23.77 -21.96
CA ALA A 30 0.44 -22.37 -22.36
C ALA A 30 1.52 -21.65 -21.54
N LEU A 31 1.57 -21.90 -20.23
CA LEU A 31 2.60 -21.35 -19.35
C LEU A 31 4.00 -21.88 -19.70
N GLU A 32 4.10 -23.17 -20.02
CA GLU A 32 5.33 -23.83 -20.46
C GLU A 32 5.85 -23.20 -21.76
N GLN A 33 4.99 -23.01 -22.76
CA GLN A 33 5.34 -22.35 -24.01
C GLN A 33 5.72 -20.87 -23.82
N ALA A 34 5.00 -20.14 -22.96
CA ALA A 34 5.29 -18.73 -22.68
C ALA A 34 6.63 -18.56 -21.96
N ARG A 35 6.98 -19.49 -21.06
CA ARG A 35 8.24 -19.45 -20.32
C ARG A 35 9.42 -19.94 -21.16
N TRP A 36 9.18 -20.94 -21.99
CA TRP A 36 10.19 -21.68 -22.75
C TRP A 36 9.72 -21.94 -24.18
N PRO A 37 9.84 -20.94 -25.07
CA PRO A 37 9.32 -21.05 -26.45
C PRO A 37 10.03 -22.13 -27.27
N GLU A 38 11.31 -22.38 -26.99
CA GLU A 38 12.16 -23.37 -27.67
C GLU A 38 12.30 -24.68 -26.88
N GLY A 39 11.50 -24.87 -25.83
CA GLY A 39 11.62 -25.99 -24.89
C GLY A 39 12.42 -25.65 -23.63
N PHE A 40 12.37 -26.56 -22.65
CA PHE A 40 12.90 -26.33 -21.30
C PHE A 40 14.33 -25.77 -21.33
N ARG A 41 14.59 -24.72 -20.54
CA ARG A 41 15.93 -24.19 -20.31
C ARG A 41 16.15 -24.02 -18.82
N CYS A 42 17.14 -24.71 -18.27
CA CYS A 42 17.45 -24.66 -16.84
C CYS A 42 17.83 -23.22 -16.43
N PRO A 43 17.22 -22.65 -15.38
CA PRO A 43 17.52 -21.29 -14.95
C PRO A 43 18.92 -21.13 -14.32
N GLU A 44 19.54 -22.23 -13.84
CA GLU A 44 20.88 -22.16 -13.24
C GLU A 44 22.02 -22.41 -14.24
N CYS A 45 21.91 -23.46 -15.07
CA CYS A 45 23.01 -23.86 -15.97
C CYS A 45 22.71 -23.68 -17.47
N GLY A 46 21.48 -23.30 -17.84
CA GLY A 46 21.08 -23.10 -19.24
C GLY A 46 20.92 -24.39 -20.06
N PHE A 47 21.08 -25.57 -19.47
CA PHE A 47 20.91 -26.85 -20.17
C PHE A 47 19.45 -27.07 -20.60
N THR A 48 19.25 -27.71 -21.75
CA THR A 48 17.95 -27.78 -22.43
C THR A 48 17.14 -29.04 -22.15
N GLN A 49 17.76 -30.07 -21.58
CA GLN A 49 17.08 -31.33 -21.29
C GLN A 49 16.75 -31.47 -19.80
N ALA A 50 15.55 -31.94 -19.51
CA ALA A 50 15.08 -32.22 -18.18
C ALA A 50 14.21 -33.47 -18.15
N TYR A 51 14.14 -34.10 -16.98
CA TYR A 51 13.13 -35.10 -16.65
C TYR A 51 11.94 -34.40 -16.01
N ILE A 52 10.72 -34.81 -16.40
CA ILE A 52 9.50 -34.35 -15.74
C ILE A 52 9.25 -35.30 -14.57
N LEU A 53 9.13 -34.72 -13.38
CA LEU A 53 8.78 -35.45 -12.16
C LEU A 53 7.26 -35.39 -11.98
N ASP A 54 6.64 -36.56 -12.04
CA ASP A 54 5.22 -36.74 -11.74
C ASP A 54 5.00 -36.86 -10.22
N GLY A 55 3.86 -36.37 -9.72
CA GLY A 55 3.48 -36.46 -8.30
C GLY A 55 3.34 -35.14 -7.56
N SER A 56 3.45 -34.01 -8.25
CA SER A 56 3.17 -32.67 -7.69
C SER A 56 2.02 -31.99 -8.45
N THR A 57 1.37 -31.00 -7.82
CA THR A 57 0.22 -30.28 -8.40
C THR A 57 0.55 -29.58 -9.72
N HIS A 58 1.81 -29.21 -9.91
CA HIS A 58 2.31 -28.58 -11.14
C HIS A 58 3.56 -29.31 -11.61
N LYS A 59 3.79 -29.37 -12.92
CA LYS A 59 4.99 -30.00 -13.48
C LYS A 59 6.26 -29.49 -12.83
N VAL A 60 7.11 -30.41 -12.37
CA VAL A 60 8.45 -30.13 -11.89
C VAL A 60 9.45 -30.72 -12.87
N PHE A 61 10.38 -29.88 -13.32
CA PHE A 61 11.44 -30.25 -14.26
C PHE A 61 12.74 -30.42 -13.49
N GLN A 62 13.37 -31.59 -13.60
CA GLN A 62 14.70 -31.84 -13.08
C GLN A 62 15.71 -31.77 -14.21
N CYS A 63 16.62 -30.80 -14.14
CA CYS A 63 17.70 -30.66 -15.13
C CYS A 63 18.59 -31.90 -15.15
N GLN A 64 18.96 -32.39 -16.34
CA GLN A 64 19.84 -33.56 -16.46
C GLN A 64 21.29 -33.24 -16.06
N ALA A 65 21.77 -32.01 -16.32
CA ALA A 65 23.15 -31.62 -16.04
C ALA A 65 23.41 -31.29 -14.56
N CYS A 66 22.66 -30.35 -13.98
CA CYS A 66 22.88 -29.91 -12.59
C CYS A 66 21.97 -30.59 -11.56
N ARG A 67 21.06 -31.49 -12.00
CA ARG A 67 20.07 -32.19 -11.16
C ARG A 67 19.14 -31.29 -10.35
N LYS A 68 19.17 -29.97 -10.58
CA LYS A 68 18.31 -28.99 -9.94
C LYS A 68 16.85 -29.16 -10.40
N GLN A 69 15.93 -29.12 -9.45
CA GLN A 69 14.50 -29.14 -9.69
C GLN A 69 13.95 -27.73 -9.84
N THR A 70 13.15 -27.51 -10.87
CA THR A 70 12.47 -26.23 -11.17
C THR A 70 11.01 -26.51 -11.42
N SER A 71 10.11 -25.94 -10.62
CA SER A 71 8.67 -26.03 -10.90
C SER A 71 8.28 -25.11 -12.06
N LEU A 72 7.23 -25.47 -12.79
CA LEU A 72 6.71 -24.66 -13.90
C LEU A 72 6.34 -23.23 -13.45
N ILE A 73 5.88 -23.10 -12.21
CA ILE A 73 5.50 -21.82 -11.60
C ILE A 73 6.68 -21.05 -10.98
N ALA A 74 7.86 -21.69 -10.83
CA ALA A 74 9.05 -21.09 -10.22
C ALA A 74 9.49 -19.80 -10.91
N GLY A 75 9.56 -18.70 -10.15
CA GLY A 75 9.99 -17.41 -10.69
C GLY A 75 8.97 -16.74 -11.62
N THR A 76 7.73 -17.21 -11.62
CA THR A 76 6.61 -16.60 -12.36
C THR A 76 5.63 -15.92 -11.41
N LEU A 77 4.61 -15.25 -11.95
CA LEU A 77 3.50 -14.66 -11.18
C LEU A 77 2.80 -15.67 -10.26
N PHE A 78 2.80 -16.95 -10.69
CA PHE A 78 2.16 -18.08 -10.02
C PHE A 78 3.03 -18.71 -8.93
N GLN A 79 4.19 -18.11 -8.61
CA GLN A 79 5.07 -18.63 -7.58
C GLN A 79 4.35 -18.73 -6.23
N SER A 80 4.50 -19.89 -5.59
CA SER A 80 3.94 -20.21 -4.26
C SER A 80 2.42 -20.06 -4.17
N THR A 81 1.68 -20.28 -5.27
CA THR A 81 0.21 -20.23 -5.25
C THR A 81 -0.39 -21.62 -5.05
N HIS A 82 -1.40 -21.71 -4.19
CA HIS A 82 -2.24 -22.90 -4.03
C HIS A 82 -3.53 -22.85 -4.88
N ILE A 83 -3.60 -21.89 -5.81
CA ILE A 83 -4.79 -21.60 -6.61
C ILE A 83 -4.58 -22.26 -7.98
N ALA A 84 -5.61 -22.93 -8.50
CA ALA A 84 -5.56 -23.54 -9.82
C ALA A 84 -5.18 -22.50 -10.90
N LEU A 85 -4.37 -22.93 -11.88
CA LEU A 85 -3.93 -22.05 -12.96
C LEU A 85 -5.09 -21.54 -13.81
N THR A 86 -6.17 -22.30 -13.94
CA THR A 86 -7.40 -21.89 -14.64
C THR A 86 -7.99 -20.60 -14.06
N ILE A 87 -8.01 -20.46 -12.73
CA ILE A 87 -8.51 -19.26 -12.04
C ILE A 87 -7.60 -18.07 -12.32
N TRP A 88 -6.29 -18.29 -12.32
CA TRP A 88 -5.31 -17.27 -12.64
C TRP A 88 -5.43 -16.75 -14.08
N PHE A 89 -5.54 -17.66 -15.06
CA PHE A 89 -5.74 -17.30 -16.46
C PHE A 89 -7.07 -16.55 -16.66
N LEU A 90 -8.13 -16.97 -15.98
CA LEU A 90 -9.41 -16.26 -16.00
C LEU A 90 -9.26 -14.84 -15.42
N ALA A 91 -8.51 -14.67 -14.34
CA ALA A 91 -8.26 -13.36 -13.75
C ALA A 91 -7.48 -12.44 -14.71
N ILE A 92 -6.46 -12.98 -15.39
CA ILE A 92 -5.69 -12.26 -16.41
C ILE A 92 -6.62 -11.81 -17.54
N TYR A 93 -7.45 -12.71 -18.06
CA TYR A 93 -8.41 -12.42 -19.12
C TYR A 93 -9.40 -11.31 -18.72
N LEU A 94 -9.95 -11.36 -17.52
CA LEU A 94 -10.93 -10.37 -17.06
C LEU A 94 -10.31 -8.98 -16.86
N ILE A 95 -9.07 -8.93 -16.37
CA ILE A 95 -8.36 -7.66 -16.15
C ILE A 95 -7.89 -7.06 -17.48
N SER A 96 -7.39 -7.88 -18.41
CA SER A 96 -6.91 -7.40 -19.71
C SER A 96 -8.02 -6.82 -20.60
N GLN A 97 -9.23 -7.37 -20.50
CA GLN A 97 -10.39 -6.88 -21.26
C GLN A 97 -11.06 -5.65 -20.63
N ALA A 98 -10.76 -5.32 -19.37
CA ALA A 98 -11.42 -4.24 -18.65
C ALA A 98 -10.77 -2.87 -18.94
N LYS A 99 -11.31 -2.14 -19.93
CA LYS A 99 -10.82 -0.79 -20.32
C LYS A 99 -10.73 0.21 -19.16
N THR A 100 -11.66 0.17 -18.20
CA THR A 100 -11.71 1.08 -17.05
C THR A 100 -11.13 0.48 -15.76
N GLY A 101 -10.49 -0.68 -15.86
CA GLY A 101 -10.12 -1.50 -14.71
C GLY A 101 -11.32 -2.21 -14.07
N LEU A 102 -11.02 -3.27 -13.31
CA LEU A 102 -12.02 -4.15 -12.70
C LEU A 102 -11.93 -4.07 -11.17
N SER A 103 -13.05 -3.88 -10.49
CA SER A 103 -13.06 -3.81 -9.02
C SER A 103 -12.71 -5.16 -8.40
N THR A 104 -11.99 -5.19 -7.28
CA THR A 104 -11.64 -6.43 -6.58
C THR A 104 -12.86 -7.26 -6.19
N LEU A 105 -13.97 -6.59 -5.86
CA LEU A 105 -15.22 -7.25 -5.49
C LEU A 105 -15.89 -7.91 -6.71
N ALA A 106 -15.83 -7.27 -7.89
CA ALA A 106 -16.29 -7.89 -9.12
C ALA A 106 -15.39 -9.08 -9.48
N LEU A 107 -14.07 -8.93 -9.37
CA LEU A 107 -13.12 -10.02 -9.63
C LEU A 107 -13.41 -11.23 -8.75
N LYS A 108 -13.66 -11.01 -7.46
CA LYS A 108 -14.09 -12.05 -6.52
C LYS A 108 -15.32 -12.81 -7.02
N ARG A 109 -16.35 -12.10 -7.48
CA ARG A 109 -17.60 -12.72 -7.96
C ARG A 109 -17.37 -13.57 -9.21
N HIS A 110 -16.53 -13.10 -10.13
CA HIS A 110 -16.23 -13.85 -11.35
C HIS A 110 -15.35 -15.08 -11.08
N LEU A 111 -14.37 -14.98 -10.18
CA LEU A 111 -13.45 -16.07 -9.87
C LEU A 111 -14.00 -17.08 -8.85
N GLY A 112 -15.03 -16.73 -8.08
CA GLY A 112 -15.57 -17.58 -7.02
C GLY A 112 -14.64 -17.75 -5.81
N VAL A 113 -13.62 -16.91 -5.65
CA VAL A 113 -12.63 -17.01 -4.56
C VAL A 113 -12.94 -16.09 -3.37
N SER A 114 -12.16 -16.19 -2.30
CA SER A 114 -12.26 -15.26 -1.18
C SER A 114 -11.84 -13.83 -1.58
N TYR A 115 -12.37 -12.80 -0.91
CA TYR A 115 -11.97 -11.41 -1.16
C TYR A 115 -10.46 -11.16 -1.02
N PRO A 116 -9.77 -11.59 0.06
CA PRO A 116 -8.32 -11.38 0.17
C PRO A 116 -7.55 -12.11 -0.94
N THR A 117 -8.00 -13.28 -1.37
CA THR A 117 -7.41 -14.00 -2.51
C THR A 117 -7.54 -13.22 -3.81
N ALA A 118 -8.75 -12.74 -4.14
CA ALA A 118 -8.99 -11.93 -5.33
C ALA A 118 -8.14 -10.64 -5.30
N ARG A 119 -8.02 -10.01 -4.13
CA ARG A 119 -7.19 -8.82 -3.93
C ARG A 119 -5.71 -9.11 -4.19
N LEU A 120 -5.19 -10.23 -3.68
CA LEU A 120 -3.80 -10.64 -3.90
C LEU A 120 -3.53 -10.90 -5.38
N ILE A 121 -4.41 -11.64 -6.06
CA ILE A 121 -4.32 -11.89 -7.50
C ILE A 121 -4.27 -10.56 -8.27
N GLN A 122 -5.23 -9.67 -8.01
CA GLN A 122 -5.29 -8.38 -8.67
C GLN A 122 -4.02 -7.55 -8.45
N HIS A 123 -3.52 -7.48 -7.22
CA HIS A 123 -2.29 -6.74 -6.93
C HIS A 123 -1.07 -7.32 -7.66
N LYS A 124 -0.90 -8.64 -7.67
CA LYS A 124 0.22 -9.28 -8.40
C LYS A 124 0.16 -8.97 -9.91
N LEU A 125 -1.03 -9.03 -10.52
CA LEU A 125 -1.21 -8.76 -11.94
C LEU A 125 -0.96 -7.30 -12.30
N LEU A 126 -1.49 -6.36 -11.50
CA LEU A 126 -1.27 -4.94 -11.72
C LEU A 126 0.20 -4.55 -11.47
N GLN A 127 0.85 -5.16 -10.49
CA GLN A 127 2.28 -4.96 -10.25
C GLN A 127 3.10 -5.42 -11.46
N ALA A 128 2.84 -6.62 -11.98
CA ALA A 128 3.55 -7.12 -13.16
C ALA A 128 3.30 -6.26 -14.41
N THR A 129 2.07 -5.77 -14.58
CA THR A 129 1.75 -4.83 -15.66
C THR A 129 2.55 -3.53 -15.51
N SER A 130 2.61 -2.97 -14.30
CA SER A 130 3.39 -1.77 -14.01
C SER A 130 4.90 -1.97 -14.20
N GLU A 131 5.43 -3.11 -13.78
CA GLU A 131 6.84 -3.47 -13.99
C GLU A 131 7.16 -3.58 -15.48
N ASN A 132 6.25 -4.17 -16.27
CA ASN A 132 6.38 -4.27 -17.71
C ASN A 132 6.27 -2.90 -18.40
N ASP A 133 5.33 -2.05 -17.98
CA ASP A 133 5.16 -0.68 -18.51
C ASP A 133 6.42 0.16 -18.30
N ASN A 134 7.12 -0.02 -17.18
CA ASN A 134 8.39 0.64 -16.88
C ASN A 134 9.54 0.23 -17.83
N THR A 135 9.41 -0.89 -18.57
CA THR A 135 10.41 -1.30 -19.56
C THR A 135 10.31 -0.53 -20.88
N TYR A 136 9.14 0.04 -21.19
CA TYR A 136 8.94 0.80 -22.41
C TYR A 136 9.23 2.28 -22.17
N THR A 137 10.07 2.87 -23.02
CA THR A 137 10.23 4.33 -23.08
C THR A 137 9.42 4.86 -24.24
N LEU A 138 8.48 5.76 -23.97
CA LEU A 138 7.73 6.46 -25.01
C LEU A 138 8.72 7.30 -25.85
N ARG A 139 8.65 7.21 -27.17
CA ARG A 139 9.54 7.92 -28.12
C ARG A 139 8.71 8.60 -29.20
N GLY A 140 9.19 9.75 -29.67
CA GLY A 140 8.49 10.58 -30.66
C GLY A 140 7.40 11.46 -30.04
N ASP A 141 6.52 11.97 -30.88
CA ASP A 141 5.43 12.84 -30.44
C ASP A 141 4.37 12.03 -29.67
N CYS A 142 4.34 12.23 -28.35
CA CYS A 142 3.45 11.54 -27.45
C CYS A 142 2.29 12.46 -27.06
N GLN A 143 1.10 12.20 -27.59
CA GLN A 143 -0.11 12.92 -27.18
C GLN A 143 -0.75 12.21 -25.98
N ALA A 144 -0.77 12.89 -24.83
CA ALA A 144 -1.43 12.41 -23.63
C ALA A 144 -2.83 13.01 -23.52
N ASP A 145 -3.86 12.20 -23.72
CA ASP A 145 -5.23 12.61 -23.44
C ASP A 145 -5.46 12.54 -21.93
N ALA A 146 -5.69 13.69 -21.29
CA ALA A 146 -5.98 13.79 -19.87
C ALA A 146 -7.37 13.21 -19.57
N ALA A 147 -7.42 11.95 -19.12
CA ALA A 147 -8.58 11.43 -18.46
C ALA A 147 -8.58 11.96 -17.01
N TYR A 148 -9.49 12.88 -16.68
CA TYR A 148 -9.75 13.25 -15.29
C TYR A 148 -10.35 12.03 -14.58
N PRO A 149 -9.64 11.34 -13.67
CA PRO A 149 -10.26 10.29 -12.89
C PRO A 149 -11.21 11.00 -11.92
N PHE A 150 -12.52 10.92 -12.18
CA PHE A 150 -13.51 11.28 -11.18
C PHE A 150 -13.43 10.24 -10.07
N VAL A 151 -12.51 10.45 -9.13
CA VAL A 151 -12.45 9.68 -7.90
C VAL A 151 -13.64 10.14 -7.08
N ILE A 152 -14.77 9.42 -7.20
CA ILE A 152 -15.78 9.44 -6.15
C ILE A 152 -15.09 8.86 -4.93
N SER A 153 -14.53 9.73 -4.11
CA SER A 153 -13.94 9.39 -2.83
C SER A 153 -15.07 9.05 -1.86
N SER A 154 -15.85 8.01 -2.15
CA SER A 154 -16.85 7.45 -1.28
C SER A 154 -16.16 6.56 -0.24
N LYS A 155 -15.44 7.20 0.70
CA LYS A 155 -15.11 6.68 2.04
C LYS A 155 -14.46 7.77 2.90
N PRO A 156 -15.20 8.41 3.83
CA PRO A 156 -14.68 9.47 4.71
C PRO A 156 -13.63 9.00 5.75
N ASN A 157 -13.47 7.69 5.96
CA ASN A 157 -12.85 7.18 7.20
C ASN A 157 -11.46 6.53 7.08
N ILE A 158 -10.93 6.28 5.87
CA ILE A 158 -9.56 5.73 5.71
C ILE A 158 -8.51 6.83 5.87
N GLY A 159 -8.81 8.05 5.40
CA GLY A 159 -7.96 9.22 5.61
C GLY A 159 -7.83 9.63 7.08
N ALA A 160 -8.89 9.47 7.88
CA ALA A 160 -8.90 9.84 9.30
C ALA A 160 -7.94 8.97 10.14
N LYS A 161 -7.97 7.64 9.95
CA LYS A 161 -7.07 6.71 10.67
C LYS A 161 -5.59 6.92 10.29
N ASN A 162 -5.31 7.12 9.00
CA ASN A 162 -3.93 7.42 8.56
C ASN A 162 -3.47 8.81 9.03
N LYS A 163 -4.34 9.81 9.07
CA LYS A 163 -4.02 11.15 9.58
C LYS A 163 -3.72 11.13 11.09
N GLN A 164 -4.47 10.36 11.88
CA GLN A 164 -4.21 10.17 13.31
C GLN A 164 -2.87 9.45 13.56
N LYS A 165 -2.58 8.37 12.83
CA LYS A 165 -1.32 7.63 12.95
C LYS A 165 -0.11 8.48 12.57
N ARG A 166 -0.22 9.27 11.49
CA ARG A 166 0.80 10.24 11.08
C ARG A 166 0.99 11.32 12.14
N GLN A 167 -0.10 11.84 12.71
CA GLN A 167 -0.05 12.84 13.77
C GLN A 167 0.65 12.32 15.04
N GLN A 168 0.43 11.07 15.43
CA GLN A 168 1.15 10.45 16.53
C GLN A 168 2.66 10.35 16.26
N ASN A 169 3.06 9.92 15.06
CA ASN A 169 4.48 9.79 14.69
C ASN A 169 5.22 11.14 14.76
N TYR A 170 4.66 12.20 14.18
CA TYR A 170 5.31 13.52 14.22
C TYR A 170 5.36 14.13 15.62
N ARG A 171 4.40 13.82 16.51
CA ARG A 171 4.47 14.23 17.92
C ARG A 171 5.63 13.55 18.64
N HIS A 172 5.84 12.27 18.38
CA HIS A 172 6.95 11.51 18.95
C HIS A 172 8.29 12.06 18.45
N LEU A 173 8.41 12.35 17.15
CA LEU A 173 9.61 12.94 16.56
C LEU A 173 9.94 14.31 17.16
N LEU A 174 8.95 15.21 17.32
CA LEU A 174 9.19 16.51 17.96
C LEU A 174 9.54 16.41 19.44
N ALA A 175 8.93 15.49 20.19
CA ALA A 175 9.28 15.28 21.59
C ALA A 175 10.74 14.82 21.72
N ARG A 176 11.12 13.83 20.91
CA ARG A 176 12.47 13.27 20.88
C ARG A 176 13.53 14.28 20.44
N ALA A 177 13.23 15.11 19.44
CA ALA A 177 14.14 16.17 18.98
C ALA A 177 14.41 17.24 20.05
N LEU A 178 13.41 17.54 20.91
CA LEU A 178 13.59 18.46 22.02
C LEU A 178 14.34 17.82 23.20
N GLU A 179 14.15 16.52 23.43
CA GLU A 179 14.86 15.77 24.47
C GLU A 179 16.36 15.60 24.14
N HIS A 180 16.70 15.44 22.85
CA HIS A 180 18.09 15.34 22.39
C HIS A 180 18.74 16.70 22.09
N GLY A 181 17.99 17.80 22.12
CA GLY A 181 18.50 19.14 21.82
C GLY A 181 18.69 19.46 20.32
N ASP A 182 18.21 18.59 19.44
CA ASP A 182 18.22 18.79 17.97
C ASP A 182 17.32 19.95 17.52
N LEU A 183 16.35 20.31 18.37
CA LEU A 183 15.48 21.47 18.22
C LEU A 183 15.47 22.24 19.54
N SER A 184 15.50 23.56 19.48
CA SER A 184 15.27 24.41 20.64
C SER A 184 13.77 24.56 20.92
N GLU A 185 13.40 24.89 22.16
CA GLU A 185 11.98 25.09 22.53
C GLU A 185 11.37 26.27 21.75
N GLN A 186 12.15 27.30 21.42
CA GLN A 186 11.74 28.43 20.57
C GLN A 186 11.51 28.00 19.12
N ALA A 187 12.35 27.10 18.60
CA ALA A 187 12.22 26.56 17.25
C ALA A 187 11.00 25.64 17.10
N ALA A 188 10.65 24.91 18.16
CA ALA A 188 9.46 24.05 18.19
C ALA A 188 8.13 24.83 18.24
N ASP A 189 8.17 26.13 18.54
CA ASP A 189 7.00 27.02 18.49
C ASP A 189 6.86 27.71 17.11
N SER A 190 7.88 27.65 16.24
CA SER A 190 7.86 28.17 14.87
C SER A 190 7.32 27.16 13.86
N PRO A 191 6.23 27.46 13.13
CA PRO A 191 5.69 26.54 12.13
C PRO A 191 6.62 26.24 10.97
N GLN A 192 7.48 27.19 10.60
CA GLN A 192 8.40 27.07 9.47
C GLN A 192 9.55 26.11 9.80
N GLU A 193 10.10 26.22 11.00
CA GLU A 193 11.21 25.38 11.44
C GLU A 193 10.76 23.94 11.72
N VAL A 194 9.58 23.77 12.31
CA VAL A 194 8.94 22.46 12.48
C VAL A 194 8.61 21.81 11.13
N ALA A 195 8.16 22.58 10.14
CA ALA A 195 7.91 22.09 8.80
C ALA A 195 9.20 21.62 8.11
N ARG A 196 10.27 22.40 8.24
CA ARG A 196 11.61 22.10 7.70
C ARG A 196 12.21 20.85 8.34
N PHE A 197 12.10 20.72 9.66
CA PHE A 197 12.65 19.58 10.40
C PHE A 197 11.89 18.27 10.10
N LEU A 198 10.56 18.31 10.04
CA LEU A 198 9.73 17.11 9.85
C LEU A 198 9.46 16.77 8.37
N GLY A 199 9.90 17.59 7.42
CA GLY A 199 9.58 17.42 6.00
C GLY A 199 8.07 17.43 5.73
N CYS A 200 7.33 18.35 6.37
CA CYS A 200 5.87 18.44 6.25
C CYS A 200 5.42 19.86 5.86
N SER A 201 4.14 20.04 5.49
CA SER A 201 3.63 21.36 5.13
C SER A 201 3.44 22.27 6.35
N GLU A 202 3.63 23.58 6.19
CA GLU A 202 3.46 24.55 7.29
C GLU A 202 2.08 24.51 7.94
N ASN A 203 1.01 24.34 7.14
CA ASN A 203 -0.35 24.20 7.67
C ASN A 203 -0.49 23.00 8.61
N TRP A 204 0.28 21.94 8.34
CA TRP A 204 0.30 20.75 9.16
C TRP A 204 1.13 20.96 10.43
N ALA A 205 2.29 21.61 10.32
CA ALA A 205 3.11 22.03 11.46
C ALA A 205 2.33 22.95 12.44
N ARG A 206 1.59 23.94 11.94
CA ARG A 206 0.72 24.81 12.78
C ARG A 206 -0.27 24.01 13.62
N ASN A 207 -0.90 22.99 13.03
CA ASN A 207 -1.86 22.15 13.73
C ASN A 207 -1.17 21.25 14.77
N LEU A 208 0.03 20.77 14.48
CA LEU A 208 0.83 19.98 15.42
C LEU A 208 1.25 20.81 16.65
N ILE A 209 1.72 22.04 16.42
CA ILE A 209 2.10 22.99 17.48
C ILE A 209 0.89 23.33 18.36
N LYS A 210 -0.27 23.64 17.76
CA LYS A 210 -1.53 23.88 18.51
C LYS A 210 -1.88 22.71 19.43
N VAL A 211 -1.76 21.49 18.92
CA VAL A 211 -2.05 20.26 19.67
C VAL A 211 -1.02 20.02 20.79
N ARG A 212 0.26 20.29 20.53
CA ARG A 212 1.33 20.24 21.54
C ARG A 212 1.07 21.22 22.68
N LEU A 213 0.80 22.49 22.37
CA LEU A 213 0.50 23.54 23.35
C LEU A 213 -0.76 23.24 24.16
N ARG A 214 -1.82 22.71 23.52
CA ARG A 214 -3.04 22.27 24.21
C ARG A 214 -2.75 21.17 25.24
N ASN A 215 -1.92 20.20 24.89
CA ASN A 215 -1.54 19.12 25.81
C ASN A 215 -0.61 19.61 26.94
N LYS A 216 0.34 20.51 26.65
CA LYS A 216 1.20 21.17 27.65
C LYS A 216 0.35 21.93 28.68
N LYS A 217 -0.65 22.68 28.20
CA LYS A 217 -1.64 23.37 29.04
C LYS A 217 -2.50 22.40 29.86
N GLY A 218 -2.95 21.30 29.26
CA GLY A 218 -3.72 20.25 29.95
C GLY A 218 -2.94 19.61 31.10
N ARG A 219 -1.70 19.18 30.84
CA ARG A 219 -0.82 18.57 31.85
C ARG A 219 -0.50 19.55 32.98
N ARG A 220 -0.27 20.83 32.65
CA ARG A 220 -0.09 21.90 33.65
C ARG A 220 -1.31 22.07 34.55
N ASN A 221 -2.51 22.07 33.97
CA ASN A 221 -3.75 22.19 34.74
C ASN A 221 -4.00 20.96 35.62
N GLU A 222 -3.70 19.76 35.13
CA GLU A 222 -3.80 18.53 35.94
C GLU A 222 -2.82 18.52 37.12
N ASN A 223 -1.58 18.98 36.91
CA ASN A 223 -0.61 19.13 38.00
C ASN A 223 -1.06 20.14 39.06
N VAL A 224 -1.67 21.27 38.64
CA VAL A 224 -2.29 22.23 39.57
C VAL A 224 -3.38 21.56 40.41
N ARG A 225 -4.22 20.73 39.79
CA ARG A 225 -5.29 19.99 40.47
C ARG A 225 -4.78 18.89 41.39
N ALA A 226 -3.73 18.17 41.00
CA ALA A 226 -3.08 17.18 41.83
C ALA A 226 -2.52 17.82 43.11
N LEU A 227 -1.78 18.92 42.98
CA LEU A 227 -1.23 19.65 44.13
C LEU A 227 -2.32 20.25 45.03
N ALA A 228 -3.46 20.65 44.47
CA ALA A 228 -4.61 21.10 45.25
C ALA A 228 -5.31 19.95 46.00
N ARG A 229 -5.39 18.75 45.40
CA ARG A 229 -5.86 17.52 46.08
C ARG A 229 -4.95 17.11 47.23
N ASP A 230 -3.65 17.36 47.10
CA ASP A 230 -2.65 17.13 48.16
C ASP A 230 -2.70 18.18 49.29
N GLY A 231 -3.69 19.09 49.29
CA GLY A 231 -3.91 20.08 50.36
C GLY A 231 -3.00 21.32 50.30
N LYS A 232 -2.27 21.54 49.20
CA LYS A 232 -1.39 22.71 49.07
C LYS A 232 -2.18 23.99 48.80
N SER A 233 -1.74 25.11 49.38
CA SER A 233 -2.38 26.41 49.16
C SER A 233 -2.12 26.95 47.75
N VAL A 234 -3.00 27.82 47.24
CA VAL A 234 -2.88 28.43 45.90
C VAL A 234 -1.53 29.14 45.70
N ARG A 235 -1.00 29.77 46.74
CA ARG A 235 0.31 30.46 46.70
C ARG A 235 1.47 29.48 46.63
N ASP A 236 1.37 28.34 47.30
CA ASP A 236 2.40 27.31 47.27
C ASP A 236 2.44 26.58 45.92
N ILE A 237 1.29 26.37 45.29
CA ILE A 237 1.19 25.82 43.93
C ILE A 237 1.79 26.80 42.92
N ALA A 238 1.45 28.08 43.02
CA ALA A 238 1.99 29.15 42.18
C ALA A 238 3.53 29.21 42.27
N ARG A 239 4.07 29.12 43.49
CA ARG A 239 5.52 29.09 43.74
C ARG A 239 6.17 27.81 43.20
N ALA A 240 5.59 26.63 43.45
CA ALA A 240 6.14 25.35 43.03
C ALA A 240 6.18 25.19 41.49
N MET A 241 5.22 25.79 40.78
CA MET A 241 5.13 25.69 39.32
C MET A 241 5.68 26.92 38.59
N SER A 242 6.11 27.96 39.31
CA SER A 242 6.53 29.26 38.76
C SER A 242 5.47 29.89 37.84
N ILE A 243 4.23 29.95 38.31
CA ILE A 243 3.07 30.50 37.57
C ILE A 243 2.34 31.50 38.46
N ASP A 244 1.71 32.50 37.83
CA ASP A 244 0.89 33.50 38.52
C ASP A 244 -0.30 32.90 39.32
N VAL A 245 -0.57 33.48 40.49
CA VAL A 245 -1.62 33.06 41.44
C VAL A 245 -3.02 33.11 40.82
N GLN A 246 -3.30 34.10 39.97
CA GLN A 246 -4.57 34.24 39.26
C GLN A 246 -4.77 33.09 38.27
N THR A 247 -3.70 32.61 37.65
CA THR A 247 -3.76 31.46 36.72
C THR A 247 -4.12 30.18 37.48
N VAL A 248 -3.55 29.96 38.66
CA VAL A 248 -3.89 28.81 39.52
C VAL A 248 -5.35 28.89 39.99
N SER A 249 -5.79 30.06 40.45
CA SER A 249 -7.19 30.29 40.87
C SER A 249 -8.19 30.03 39.74
N ASN A 250 -7.90 30.50 38.52
CA ASN A 250 -8.76 30.29 37.36
C ASN A 250 -8.85 28.83 36.91
N VAL A 251 -7.81 28.02 37.13
CA VAL A 251 -7.85 26.58 36.85
C VAL A 251 -8.75 25.84 37.85
N LEU A 252 -8.63 26.16 39.14
CA LEU A 252 -9.44 25.54 40.20
C LEU A 252 -10.91 25.99 40.20
N LYS A 253 -11.19 27.24 39.77
CA LYS A 253 -12.57 27.75 39.64
C LYS A 253 -13.38 27.09 38.52
N LYS A 254 -12.74 26.58 37.47
CA LYS A 254 -13.42 25.93 36.32
C LYS A 254 -13.92 24.51 36.60
N GLU A 255 -13.77 24.04 37.83
CA GLU A 255 -14.11 22.67 38.27
C GLU A 255 -15.27 22.63 39.27
N LYS A 256 -15.75 23.81 39.70
CA LYS A 256 -17.04 23.99 40.37
C LYS A 256 -18.09 24.41 39.34
#